data_AF-A0AAU0KMS3-F1
#
_entry.id   AF-A0AAU0KMS3-F1
#
_cell.length_a   1.000
_cell.length_b   1.000
_cell.length_c   1.000
_cell.angle_alpha   90.00
_cell.angle_beta   90.00
_cell.angle_gamma   90.00
#
_symmetry.space_group_name_H-M   'P 1'
#
loop_
_entity.id
_entity.type
_entity.pdbx_description
1 polymer ?
#
loop_
_entity_poly.entity_id
_entity_poly.type
_entity_poly.pdbx_seq_one_letter_code
_entity_poly.pdbx_strand_id
1 'polypeptide(L)'
;MKPQLERAKHSPVTIDGASGTFTPAPSKIKLNALEDVRREMAHVYREARDRKIDSSEAGRLAYILTGIGKLIEATEIEKRLSQMERKLLK
;
A
#
# COMPACT_ATOMS: atom_id res chain seq x y z
N MET A 1 -14.66 19.24 -33.00
CA MET A 1 -14.31 18.73 -31.66
C MET A 1 -13.37 17.53 -31.82
N LYS A 2 -12.09 17.67 -31.45
CA LYS A 2 -11.16 16.53 -31.42
C LYS A 2 -11.27 15.88 -30.04
N PRO A 3 -11.53 14.58 -29.91
CA PRO A 3 -11.38 13.91 -28.63
C PRO A 3 -9.89 13.77 -28.34
N GLN A 4 -9.51 14.29 -27.18
CA GLN A 4 -8.17 14.25 -26.65
C GLN A 4 -7.90 12.83 -26.15
N LEU A 5 -7.15 12.04 -26.92
CA LEU A 5 -6.77 10.69 -26.50
C LEU A 5 -5.69 10.81 -25.42
N GLU A 6 -6.12 10.61 -24.18
CA GLU A 6 -5.33 10.67 -22.97
C GLU A 6 -4.18 9.65 -23.04
N ARG A 7 -2.95 10.10 -22.79
CA ARG A 7 -1.74 9.27 -22.83
C ARG A 7 -1.73 8.29 -21.65
N ALA A 8 -2.25 7.08 -21.84
CA ALA A 8 -1.98 5.95 -20.94
C ALA A 8 -0.51 5.51 -21.09
N LYS A 9 0.38 6.11 -20.31
CA LYS A 9 1.82 5.82 -20.33
C LYS A 9 2.09 4.50 -19.58
N HIS A 10 2.21 3.41 -20.36
CA HIS A 10 2.88 2.14 -20.03
C HIS A 10 2.57 1.52 -18.66
N SER A 11 1.50 0.72 -18.59
CA SER A 11 1.33 -0.23 -17.49
C SER A 11 2.34 -1.37 -17.63
N PRO A 12 2.99 -1.82 -16.54
CA PRO A 12 3.91 -2.94 -16.59
C PRO A 12 3.15 -4.23 -16.94
N VAL A 13 3.66 -4.96 -17.94
CA VAL A 13 3.07 -6.20 -18.43
C VAL A 13 4.06 -7.33 -18.19
N THR A 14 3.60 -8.43 -17.62
CA THR A 14 4.40 -9.66 -17.51
C THR A 14 4.05 -10.55 -18.71
N ILE A 15 5.05 -10.89 -19.51
CA ILE A 15 4.91 -11.80 -20.66
C ILE A 15 5.37 -13.18 -20.21
N ASP A 16 4.48 -14.17 -20.30
CA ASP A 16 4.86 -15.57 -20.10
C ASP A 16 5.71 -16.07 -21.29
N GLY A 17 6.87 -16.66 -20.99
CA GLY A 17 7.85 -17.13 -21.97
C GLY A 17 7.38 -18.35 -22.78
N ALA A 18 6.32 -19.05 -22.36
CA ALA A 18 5.80 -20.22 -23.05
C ALA A 18 4.68 -19.92 -24.04
N SER A 19 3.81 -18.95 -23.73
CA SER A 19 2.53 -18.74 -24.45
C SER A 19 2.39 -17.35 -25.06
N GLY A 20 3.26 -16.40 -24.71
CA GLY A 20 3.16 -15.00 -25.17
C GLY A 20 1.90 -14.29 -24.65
N THR A 21 1.19 -14.86 -23.68
CA THR A 21 -0.01 -14.28 -23.10
C THR A 21 0.36 -13.17 -22.11
N PHE A 22 -0.37 -12.06 -22.18
CA PHE A 22 -0.14 -10.88 -21.33
C PHE A 22 -1.00 -10.99 -20.07
N THR A 23 -0.37 -11.12 -18.91
CA THR A 23 -1.08 -10.99 -17.63
C THR A 23 -0.76 -9.62 -17.04
N PRO A 24 -1.76 -8.81 -16.65
CA PRO A 24 -1.52 -7.55 -15.95
C PRO A 24 -0.70 -7.83 -14.69
N ALA A 25 0.39 -7.09 -14.49
CA ALA A 25 1.16 -7.23 -13.26
C ALA A 25 0.26 -6.87 -12.06
N PRO A 26 0.29 -7.64 -10.97
CA PRO A 26 -0.51 -7.31 -9.78
C PRO A 26 -0.14 -5.90 -9.30
N SER A 27 -1.15 -5.09 -9.01
CA SER A 27 -0.93 -3.72 -8.53
C SER A 27 -0.15 -3.75 -7.22
N LYS A 28 0.99 -3.05 -7.16
CA LYS A 28 1.76 -2.92 -5.92
C LYS A 28 0.88 -2.30 -4.83
N ILE A 29 0.71 -3.01 -3.72
CA ILE A 29 0.09 -2.46 -2.51
C ILE A 29 1.06 -1.42 -1.95
N LYS A 30 0.64 -0.15 -1.95
CA LYS A 30 1.40 0.94 -1.33
C LYS A 30 1.11 0.92 0.16
N LEU A 31 2.15 0.97 0.99
CA LEU A 31 2.09 1.00 2.46
C LEU A 31 3.10 2.00 3.02
N ASN A 32 3.16 3.20 2.43
CA ASN A 32 4.20 4.19 2.76
C ASN A 32 3.76 5.20 3.82
N ALA A 33 2.44 5.33 4.04
CA ALA A 33 1.84 6.25 4.99
C ALA A 33 0.73 5.55 5.78
N LEU A 34 0.35 6.11 6.93
CA LEU A 34 -0.72 5.55 7.75
C LEU A 34 -2.06 5.44 7.02
N GLU A 35 -2.35 6.38 6.12
CA GLU A 35 -3.56 6.35 5.30
C GLU A 35 -3.60 5.13 4.36
N ASP A 36 -2.44 4.71 3.86
CA ASP A 36 -2.32 3.51 3.04
C ASP A 36 -2.56 2.24 3.86
N VAL A 37 -1.95 2.16 5.05
CA VAL A 37 -2.15 1.06 5.99
C VAL A 37 -3.62 0.98 6.44
N ARG A 38 -4.24 2.13 6.73
CA ARG A 38 -5.66 2.22 7.09
C ARG A 38 -6.56 1.67 6.00
N ARG A 39 -6.31 2.03 4.73
CA ARG A 39 -7.08 1.54 3.58
C ARG A 39 -6.94 0.03 3.42
N GLU A 40 -5.73 -0.51 3.55
CA GLU A 40 -5.49 -1.94 3.45
C GLU A 40 -6.11 -2.71 4.62
N MET A 41 -6.04 -2.17 5.84
CA MET A 41 -6.67 -2.78 7.00
C MET A 41 -8.19 -2.83 6.87
N ALA A 42 -8.81 -1.78 6.30
CA ALA A 42 -10.23 -1.78 5.97
C ALA A 42 -10.57 -2.79 4.86
N HIS A 43 -9.67 -3.01 3.91
CA HIS A 43 -9.82 -4.03 2.87
C HIS A 43 -9.79 -5.44 3.47
N VAL A 44 -8.79 -5.77 4.28
CA VAL A 44 -8.70 -7.04 5.01
C VAL A 44 -9.97 -7.30 5.83
N TYR A 45 -10.47 -6.29 6.55
CA TYR A 45 -11.70 -6.42 7.32
C TYR A 45 -12.92 -6.76 6.45
N ARG A 46 -13.09 -6.09 5.30
CA ARG A 46 -14.22 -6.35 4.39
C ARG A 46 -14.15 -7.76 3.82
N GLU A 47 -12.99 -8.19 3.36
CA GLU A 47 -12.78 -9.52 2.79
C GLU A 47 -13.04 -10.63 3.83
N ALA A 48 -12.60 -10.42 5.08
CA ALA A 48 -12.89 -11.33 6.18
C ALA A 48 -14.39 -11.37 6.52
N ARG A 49 -15.05 -10.21 6.57
CA ARG A 49 -16.49 -10.09 6.84
C ARG A 49 -17.34 -10.76 5.77
N ASP A 50 -16.93 -10.64 4.51
CA ASP A 50 -17.57 -11.29 3.36
C ASP A 50 -17.22 -12.78 3.24
N ARG A 51 -16.40 -13.32 4.17
CA ARG A 51 -15.89 -14.70 4.19
C ARG A 51 -15.10 -15.10 2.94
N LYS A 52 -14.47 -14.13 2.28
CA LYS A 52 -13.59 -14.37 1.12
C LYS A 52 -12.20 -14.84 1.54
N ILE A 53 -11.77 -14.46 2.74
CA ILE A 53 -10.55 -14.94 3.39
C ILE A 53 -10.88 -15.53 4.77
N ASP A 54 -10.07 -16.49 5.22
CA ASP A 54 -10.22 -17.07 6.54
C ASP A 54 -9.94 -16.05 7.65
N SER A 55 -10.62 -16.18 8.79
CA SER A 55 -10.47 -15.24 9.92
C SER A 55 -9.07 -15.30 10.55
N SER A 56 -8.42 -16.48 10.58
CA SER A 56 -7.04 -16.61 11.04
C SER A 56 -6.08 -15.89 10.09
N GLU A 57 -6.28 -16.07 8.79
CA GLU A 57 -5.48 -15.37 7.77
C GLU A 57 -5.64 -13.86 7.85
N ALA A 58 -6.88 -13.37 7.94
CA ALA A 58 -7.19 -11.95 8.13
C ALA A 58 -6.51 -11.39 9.38
N GLY A 59 -6.52 -12.14 10.49
CA GLY A 59 -5.84 -11.76 11.73
C GLY A 59 -4.33 -11.60 11.55
N ARG A 60 -3.68 -12.53 10.83
CA ARG A 60 -2.24 -12.43 10.53
C ARG A 60 -1.92 -11.20 9.67
N LEU A 61 -2.74 -10.92 8.65
CA LEU A 61 -2.57 -9.74 7.80
C LEU A 61 -2.74 -8.44 8.60
N ALA A 62 -3.78 -8.36 9.44
CA ALA A 62 -4.01 -7.20 10.31
C ALA A 62 -2.85 -6.98 11.30
N TYR A 63 -2.27 -8.06 11.83
CA TYR A 63 -1.10 -7.97 12.71
C TYR A 63 0.12 -7.39 11.99
N ILE A 64 0.43 -7.86 10.78
CA ILE A 64 1.53 -7.33 9.97
C ILE A 64 1.30 -5.84 9.64
N LEU A 65 0.10 -5.49 9.20
CA LEU A 65 -0.26 -4.10 8.89
C LEU A 65 -0.12 -3.19 10.11
N THR A 66 -0.50 -3.68 11.30
CA THR A 66 -0.30 -2.95 12.57
C THR A 66 1.18 -2.70 12.84
N GLY A 67 2.04 -3.69 12.62
CA GLY A 67 3.49 -3.54 12.76
C GLY A 67 4.05 -2.47 11.81
N ILE A 68 3.61 -2.47 10.55
CA ILE A 68 3.99 -1.45 9.56
C ILE A 68 3.53 -0.06 9.99
N GLY A 69 2.28 0.07 10.45
CA GLY A 69 1.73 1.34 10.94
C GLY A 69 2.58 1.93 12.08
N LYS A 70 2.96 1.10 13.05
CA LYS A 70 3.83 1.52 14.18
C LYS A 70 5.21 2.02 13.72
N LEU A 71 5.82 1.36 12.72
CA LEU A 71 7.11 1.80 12.18
C LEU A 71 6.98 3.14 11.46
N ILE A 72 5.91 3.33 10.68
CA ILE A 72 5.62 4.62 10.02
C ILE A 72 5.46 5.72 11.08
N GLU A 73 4.63 5.49 12.10
CA GLU A 73 4.44 6.44 13.21
C GLU A 73 5.76 6.81 13.88
N ALA A 74 6.59 5.82 14.23
CA ALA A 74 7.89 6.05 14.86
C ALA A 74 8.78 6.95 13.99
N THR A 75 8.90 6.63 12.69
CA THR A 75 9.73 7.42 11.77
C THR A 75 9.23 8.85 11.56
N GLU A 76 7.90 9.05 11.52
CA GLU A 76 7.32 10.39 11.41
C GLU A 76 7.53 11.22 12.68
N ILE A 77 7.41 10.60 13.85
CA ILE A 77 7.67 11.23 15.14
C ILE A 77 9.15 11.63 15.25
N GLU A 78 10.08 10.71 14.96
CA GLU A 78 11.52 10.98 14.96
C GLU A 78 11.87 12.14 14.03
N LYS A 79 11.31 12.14 12.80
CA LYS A 79 11.51 13.22 11.83
C LYS A 79 11.03 14.57 12.37
N ARG A 80 9.85 14.63 12.98
CA ARG A 80 9.29 15.85 13.57
C ARG A 80 10.11 16.32 14.78
N LEU A 81 10.57 15.38 15.61
CA LEU A 81 11.42 15.66 16.77
C LEU A 81 12.75 16.28 16.32
N SER A 82 13.45 15.65 15.38
CA SER A 82 14.68 16.17 14.80
C SER A 82 14.51 17.56 14.17
N GLN A 83 13.35 17.85 13.57
CA GLN A 83 13.05 19.19 13.04
C GLN A 83 12.87 20.23 14.16
N MET A 84 12.25 19.86 15.29
CA MET A 84 12.11 20.74 16.44
C MET A 84 13.45 20.99 17.13
N GLU A 85 14.24 19.94 17.38
CA GLU A 85 15.58 20.06 17.98
C GLU A 85 16.46 21.00 17.17
N ARG A 86 16.48 20.88 15.83
CA ARG A 86 17.21 21.80 14.95
C ARG A 86 16.77 23.25 15.02
N LYS A 87 15.53 23.54 15.43
CA LYS A 87 14.99 24.90 15.58
C LYS A 87 15.29 25.48 16.97
N LEU A 88 15.36 24.64 17.99
CA LEU A 88 15.53 25.06 19.39
C LEU A 88 17.00 25.08 19.85
N LEU A 89 17.86 24.28 19.22
CA LEU A 89 19.29 24.16 19.53
C LEU A 89 20.18 24.96 18.55
N LYS A 90 19.60 25.93 17.84
CA LYS A 90 20.30 26.96 17.07
C LYS A 90 20.05 28.31 17.72
#